data_AF-A0A0F0KQG7-F1
#
_entry.id   AF-A0A0F0KQG7-F1
#
_cell.length_a   1.000
_cell.length_b   1.000
_cell.length_c   1.000
_cell.angle_alpha   90.00
_cell.angle_beta   90.00
_cell.angle_gamma   90.00
#
_symmetry.space_group_name_H-M   'P 1'
#
loop_
_entity.id
_entity.type
_entity.pdbx_description
1 polymer ?
#
loop_
_entity_poly.entity_id
_entity_poly.type
_entity_poly.pdbx_seq_one_letter_code
_entity_poly.pdbx_strand_id
1 'polypeptide(L)'
;MRSPGVLVVRVGVSIWNAVGMGWSRAVGALWNVGFPFIVLNGVPVPAARDHDLFEWFAEIILPGIVGLATVAVTWAAVFAATSANRLAKDVETQRTKAAEERASEASKLRMQDMAIDDARVLHRWVVESLKPRYLRVGSEESPSRSQLEQAEIDARVALEQSLVPGADELLAMTRFDLKHLSKWLIPRDDDSVLTKAKKSMIRRKRLDRMNGRIRSWALDPQSETTRIRNDRQLADDDSVAYLMCGEGMIRET
;
A
#
# COMPACT_ATOMS: atom_id res chain seq x y z
N MET A 1 14.48 1.90 22.95
CA MET A 1 14.22 0.47 23.19
C MET A 1 12.96 0.32 24.04
N ARG A 2 11.83 -0.02 23.40
CA ARG A 2 10.65 -0.69 23.97
C ARG A 2 9.62 -0.78 22.83
N SER A 3 9.44 -1.98 22.29
CA SER A 3 8.43 -2.29 21.28
C SER A 3 7.02 -2.23 21.89
N PRO A 4 6.00 -1.79 21.13
CA PRO A 4 4.62 -2.03 21.48
C PRO A 4 4.25 -3.48 21.10
N GLY A 5 3.69 -4.20 22.07
CA GLY A 5 3.21 -5.58 21.90
C GLY A 5 1.93 -5.62 21.08
N VAL A 6 1.95 -6.44 20.03
CA VAL A 6 0.78 -6.76 19.19
C VAL A 6 -0.15 -7.68 19.98
N LEU A 7 -1.37 -7.18 20.24
CA LEU A 7 -2.45 -7.95 20.83
C LEU A 7 -3.05 -8.86 19.74
N VAL A 8 -2.59 -10.11 19.68
CA VAL A 8 -3.20 -11.13 18.83
C VAL A 8 -4.51 -11.58 19.48
N VAL A 9 -5.62 -11.00 19.04
CA VAL A 9 -6.97 -11.49 19.39
C VAL A 9 -7.19 -12.79 18.63
N ARG A 10 -6.92 -13.90 19.32
CA ARG A 10 -7.31 -15.25 18.92
C ARG A 10 -8.84 -15.33 19.01
N VAL A 11 -9.54 -15.00 17.92
CA VAL A 11 -10.96 -15.36 17.75
C VAL A 11 -11.01 -16.85 17.42
N GLY A 12 -10.75 -17.66 18.46
CA GLY A 12 -10.85 -19.11 18.40
C GLY A 12 -12.31 -19.52 18.43
N VAL A 13 -12.71 -20.27 17.39
CA VAL A 13 -13.50 -21.50 17.53
C VAL A 13 -14.62 -21.43 18.57
N SER A 14 -15.70 -20.73 18.28
CA SER A 14 -16.91 -20.78 19.13
C SER A 14 -18.23 -20.93 18.34
N ILE A 15 -18.16 -21.27 17.05
CA ILE A 15 -19.36 -21.58 16.24
C ILE A 15 -19.53 -23.09 16.04
N TRP A 16 -18.48 -23.90 16.26
CA TRP A 16 -18.59 -25.36 16.18
C TRP A 16 -19.30 -26.00 17.40
N ASN A 17 -19.25 -25.37 18.59
CA ASN A 17 -19.90 -25.93 19.78
C ASN A 17 -21.38 -25.56 19.92
N ALA A 18 -21.86 -24.47 19.31
CA ALA A 18 -23.27 -24.10 19.38
C ALA A 18 -24.14 -24.86 18.36
N VAL A 19 -23.58 -25.23 17.20
CA VAL A 19 -24.30 -26.01 16.18
C VAL A 19 -24.13 -27.53 16.41
N GLY A 20 -22.99 -27.98 16.95
CA GLY A 20 -22.73 -29.40 17.24
C GLY A 20 -23.51 -29.98 18.43
N MET A 21 -23.79 -29.19 19.48
CA MET A 21 -24.52 -29.70 20.65
C MET A 21 -26.05 -29.71 20.47
N GLY A 22 -26.61 -28.87 19.59
CA GLY A 22 -28.03 -28.90 19.26
C GLY A 22 -28.39 -30.04 18.29
N TRP A 23 -27.49 -30.36 17.35
CA TRP A 23 -27.76 -31.36 16.31
C TRP A 23 -27.59 -32.80 16.79
N SER A 24 -26.65 -33.11 17.70
CA SER A 24 -26.52 -34.50 18.21
C SER A 24 -27.69 -34.93 19.09
N ARG A 25 -28.42 -33.98 19.71
CA ARG A 25 -29.66 -34.29 20.44
C ARG A 25 -30.89 -34.37 19.53
N ALA A 26 -30.95 -33.57 18.47
CA ALA A 26 -32.04 -33.61 17.51
C ALA A 26 -31.96 -34.81 16.54
N VAL A 27 -30.76 -35.18 16.09
CA VAL A 27 -30.54 -36.33 15.19
C VAL A 27 -30.50 -37.65 15.98
N GLY A 28 -29.98 -37.66 17.21
CA GLY A 28 -30.05 -38.83 18.10
C GLY A 28 -31.48 -39.17 18.55
N ALA A 29 -32.38 -38.18 18.61
CA ALA A 29 -33.80 -38.40 18.91
C ALA A 29 -34.59 -38.94 17.72
N LEU A 30 -34.09 -38.82 16.48
CA LEU A 30 -34.75 -39.34 15.26
C LEU A 30 -34.29 -40.75 14.87
N TRP A 31 -33.17 -41.24 15.41
CA TRP A 31 -32.76 -42.65 15.27
C TRP A 31 -33.21 -43.56 16.42
N ASN A 32 -33.82 -42.99 17.46
CA ASN A 32 -34.30 -43.72 18.63
C ASN A 32 -35.82 -43.58 18.84
N VAL A 33 -36.56 -43.28 17.76
CA VAL A 33 -37.98 -43.59 17.70
C VAL A 33 -38.06 -45.01 17.15
N GLY A 34 -38.09 -45.98 18.06
CA GLY A 34 -38.41 -47.35 17.70
C GLY A 34 -39.70 -47.38 16.91
N PHE A 35 -39.63 -47.83 15.67
CA PHE A 35 -40.81 -48.29 14.95
C PHE A 35 -41.50 -49.34 15.84
N PRO A 36 -42.79 -49.20 16.19
CA PRO A 36 -43.51 -50.30 16.79
C PRO A 36 -43.68 -51.39 15.72
N PHE A 37 -42.83 -52.41 15.79
CA PHE A 37 -43.04 -53.68 15.11
C PHE A 37 -44.27 -54.34 15.77
N ILE A 38 -45.45 -54.14 15.19
CA ILE A 38 -46.69 -54.79 15.64
C ILE A 38 -46.68 -56.22 15.11
N VAL A 39 -46.46 -57.18 16.00
CA VAL A 39 -46.74 -58.61 15.77
C VAL A 39 -48.25 -58.82 15.90
N LEU A 40 -48.93 -59.02 14.78
CA LEU A 40 -50.33 -59.46 14.75
C LEU A 40 -50.40 -60.94 15.13
N ASN A 41 -50.64 -61.23 16.42
CA ASN A 41 -51.19 -62.52 16.84
C ASN A 41 -52.67 -62.31 17.20
N GLY A 42 -53.53 -63.03 16.48
CA GLY A 42 -54.96 -62.78 16.40
C GLY A 42 -55.75 -63.02 17.70
N VAL A 43 -56.74 -62.16 17.89
CA VAL A 43 -57.96 -62.40 18.67
C VAL A 43 -59.08 -61.65 17.95
N PRO A 44 -60.26 -62.26 17.67
CA PRO A 44 -61.36 -61.53 17.05
C PRO A 44 -62.17 -60.78 18.12
N VAL A 45 -62.54 -59.53 17.84
CA VAL A 45 -63.56 -58.78 18.60
C VAL A 45 -64.52 -58.13 17.59
N PRO A 46 -65.85 -58.21 17.81
CA PRO A 46 -66.83 -57.87 16.77
C PRO A 46 -67.09 -56.37 16.66
N ALA A 47 -67.67 -56.01 15.51
CA ALA A 47 -67.93 -54.67 15.03
C ALA A 47 -68.71 -53.74 15.99
N ALA A 48 -68.26 -52.49 16.10
CA ALA A 48 -69.12 -51.34 16.27
C ALA A 48 -68.48 -50.14 15.54
N ARG A 49 -69.33 -49.41 14.82
CA ARG A 49 -69.01 -48.37 13.84
C ARG A 49 -69.08 -47.03 14.56
N ASP A 50 -67.94 -46.42 14.84
CA ASP A 50 -67.79 -45.00 15.11
C ASP A 50 -66.39 -44.62 14.62
N HIS A 51 -66.29 -43.68 13.67
CA HIS A 51 -64.99 -43.16 13.26
C HIS A 51 -64.42 -42.38 14.44
N ASP A 52 -63.53 -43.04 15.17
CA ASP A 52 -62.90 -42.51 16.36
C ASP A 52 -62.10 -41.26 15.96
N LEU A 53 -62.36 -40.13 16.63
CA LEU A 53 -61.62 -38.88 16.44
C LEU A 53 -60.09 -39.08 16.51
N PHE A 54 -59.67 -40.15 17.19
CA PHE A 54 -58.28 -40.59 17.31
C PHE A 54 -57.70 -41.16 15.99
N GLU A 55 -58.49 -41.87 15.20
CA GLU A 55 -58.07 -42.44 13.92
C GLU A 55 -57.84 -41.31 12.89
N TRP A 56 -58.75 -40.33 12.85
CA TRP A 56 -58.60 -39.11 12.04
C TRP A 56 -57.42 -38.23 12.47
N PHE A 57 -57.21 -38.06 13.79
CA PHE A 57 -56.06 -37.33 14.34
C PHE A 57 -54.73 -38.02 13.99
N ALA A 58 -54.68 -39.35 14.08
CA ALA A 58 -53.49 -40.13 13.75
C ALA A 58 -53.21 -40.16 12.23
N GLU A 59 -54.24 -40.21 11.40
CA GLU A 59 -54.11 -40.35 9.95
C GLU A 59 -53.81 -39.02 9.23
N ILE A 60 -54.30 -37.87 9.75
CA ILE A 60 -54.17 -36.58 9.07
C ILE A 60 -53.22 -35.61 9.79
N ILE A 61 -53.32 -35.50 11.12
CA ILE A 61 -52.58 -34.48 11.86
C ILE A 61 -51.11 -34.88 12.05
N LEU A 62 -50.82 -36.16 12.34
CA LEU A 62 -49.43 -36.62 12.48
C LEU A 62 -48.63 -36.45 11.18
N PRO A 63 -49.10 -36.87 9.99
CA PRO A 63 -48.38 -36.60 8.74
C PRO A 63 -48.27 -35.10 8.43
N GLY A 64 -49.29 -34.30 8.78
CA GLY A 64 -49.26 -32.85 8.62
C GLY A 64 -48.17 -32.17 9.46
N ILE A 65 -48.03 -32.58 10.74
CA ILE A 65 -46.99 -32.08 11.64
C ILE A 65 -45.59 -32.49 11.16
N VAL A 66 -45.42 -33.75 10.73
CA VAL A 66 -44.15 -34.24 10.17
C VAL A 66 -43.80 -33.50 8.87
N GLY A 67 -44.78 -33.22 8.01
CA GLY A 67 -44.61 -32.41 6.82
C GLY A 67 -44.15 -30.99 7.13
N LEU A 68 -44.81 -30.31 8.08
CA LEU A 68 -44.43 -28.96 8.52
C LEU A 68 -43.04 -28.92 9.16
N ALA A 69 -42.71 -29.91 10.00
CA ALA A 69 -41.38 -30.03 10.59
C ALA A 69 -40.30 -30.23 9.51
N THR A 70 -40.58 -31.05 8.50
CA THR A 70 -39.67 -31.29 7.37
C THR A 70 -39.45 -30.01 6.55
N VAL A 71 -40.51 -29.23 6.30
CA VAL A 71 -40.40 -27.93 5.62
C VAL A 71 -39.56 -26.94 6.44
N ALA A 72 -39.78 -26.87 7.76
CA ALA A 72 -39.01 -25.99 8.64
C ALA A 72 -37.52 -26.36 8.66
N VAL A 73 -37.19 -27.66 8.74
CA VAL A 73 -35.80 -28.15 8.68
C VAL A 73 -35.16 -27.83 7.33
N THR A 74 -35.90 -28.04 6.24
CA THR A 74 -35.42 -27.72 4.88
C THR A 74 -35.13 -26.23 4.76
N TRP A 75 -36.00 -25.37 5.30
CA TRP A 75 -35.82 -23.92 5.23
C TRP A 75 -34.64 -23.43 6.09
N ALA A 76 -34.47 -23.99 7.29
CA ALA A 76 -33.31 -23.74 8.13
C ALA A 76 -32.00 -24.18 7.46
N ALA A 77 -31.99 -25.33 6.77
CA ALA A 77 -30.84 -25.81 6.01
C ALA A 77 -30.48 -24.88 4.85
N VAL A 78 -31.48 -24.37 4.10
CA VAL A 78 -31.27 -23.39 3.03
C VAL A 78 -30.73 -22.07 3.59
N PHE A 79 -31.25 -21.60 4.71
CA PHE A 79 -30.77 -20.37 5.37
C PHE A 79 -29.33 -20.51 5.88
N ALA A 80 -28.98 -21.66 6.47
CA ALA A 80 -27.63 -21.97 6.90
C ALA A 80 -26.67 -22.07 5.70
N ALA A 81 -27.08 -22.73 4.60
CA ALA A 81 -26.27 -22.86 3.38
C ALA A 81 -26.02 -21.50 2.71
N THR A 82 -27.05 -20.64 2.63
CA THR A 82 -26.91 -19.29 2.08
C THR A 82 -26.04 -18.39 2.94
N SER A 83 -26.16 -18.47 4.27
CA SER A 83 -25.32 -17.72 5.21
C SER A 83 -23.86 -18.18 5.15
N ALA A 84 -23.61 -19.49 5.06
CA ALA A 84 -22.27 -20.05 4.88
C ALA A 84 -21.64 -19.63 3.54
N ASN A 85 -22.42 -19.59 2.46
CA ASN A 85 -21.94 -19.16 1.15
C ASN A 85 -21.61 -17.65 1.11
N ARG A 86 -22.39 -16.81 1.81
CA ARG A 86 -22.06 -15.38 1.97
C ARG A 86 -20.77 -15.21 2.76
N LEU A 87 -20.62 -15.91 3.89
CA LEU A 87 -19.40 -15.85 4.71
C LEU A 87 -18.17 -16.33 3.94
N ALA A 88 -18.30 -17.38 3.12
CA ALA A 88 -17.22 -17.87 2.27
C ALA A 88 -16.79 -16.84 1.22
N LYS A 89 -17.75 -16.15 0.58
CA LYS A 89 -17.47 -15.06 -0.36
C LYS A 89 -16.82 -13.85 0.31
N ASP A 90 -17.26 -13.49 1.51
CA ASP A 90 -16.69 -12.37 2.27
C ASP A 90 -15.24 -12.66 2.68
N VAL A 91 -14.94 -13.89 3.12
CA VAL A 91 -13.55 -14.31 3.42
C VAL A 91 -12.68 -14.28 2.17
N GLU A 92 -13.20 -14.72 1.03
CA GLU A 92 -12.44 -14.72 -0.22
C GLU A 92 -12.15 -13.28 -0.69
N THR A 93 -13.13 -12.39 -0.66
CA THR A 93 -12.93 -10.98 -1.02
C THR A 93 -11.96 -10.26 -0.09
N GLN A 94 -11.95 -10.59 1.21
CA GLN A 94 -10.96 -10.06 2.15
C GLN A 94 -9.55 -10.59 1.84
N ARG A 95 -9.43 -11.86 1.45
CA ARG A 95 -8.14 -12.45 1.07
C ARG A 95 -7.58 -11.82 -0.20
N THR A 96 -8.41 -11.61 -1.22
CA THR A 96 -7.97 -10.96 -2.47
C THR A 96 -7.56 -9.51 -2.21
N LYS A 97 -8.36 -8.73 -1.49
CA LYS A 97 -8.00 -7.35 -1.12
C LYS A 97 -6.70 -7.28 -0.32
N ALA A 98 -6.52 -8.14 0.68
CA ALA A 98 -5.29 -8.18 1.45
C ALA A 98 -4.08 -8.61 0.60
N ALA A 99 -4.28 -9.47 -0.42
CA ALA A 99 -3.24 -9.85 -1.36
C ALA A 99 -2.86 -8.68 -2.29
N GLU A 100 -3.85 -7.94 -2.79
CA GLU A 100 -3.66 -6.73 -3.60
C GLU A 100 -2.94 -5.64 -2.82
N GLU A 101 -3.33 -5.40 -1.56
CA GLU A 101 -2.68 -4.43 -0.67
C GLU A 101 -1.20 -4.78 -0.49
N ARG A 102 -0.88 -6.04 -0.13
CA ARG A 102 0.51 -6.49 0.00
C ARG A 102 1.31 -6.37 -1.30
N ALA A 103 0.70 -6.68 -2.44
CA ALA A 103 1.35 -6.54 -3.74
C ALA A 103 1.63 -5.07 -4.07
N SER A 104 0.67 -4.18 -3.77
CA SER A 104 0.83 -2.73 -3.97
C SER A 104 1.91 -2.14 -3.07
N GLU A 105 1.99 -2.56 -1.80
CA GLU A 105 3.02 -2.15 -0.85
C GLU A 105 4.40 -2.64 -1.29
N ALA A 106 4.51 -3.90 -1.70
CA ALA A 106 5.76 -4.44 -2.23
C ALA A 106 6.22 -3.69 -3.49
N SER A 107 5.30 -3.30 -4.37
CA SER A 107 5.63 -2.48 -5.54
C SER A 107 6.12 -1.09 -5.15
N LYS A 108 5.50 -0.45 -4.14
CA LYS A 108 5.93 0.87 -3.64
C LYS A 108 7.32 0.81 -3.03
N LEU A 109 7.61 -0.21 -2.21
CA LEU A 109 8.93 -0.39 -1.61
C LEU A 109 10.02 -0.60 -2.67
N ARG A 110 9.77 -1.44 -3.69
CA ARG A 110 10.72 -1.61 -4.81
C ARG A 110 10.99 -0.30 -5.55
N MET A 111 9.95 0.51 -5.78
CA MET A 111 10.10 1.81 -6.43
C MET A 111 10.91 2.78 -5.56
N GLN A 112 10.68 2.78 -4.25
CA GLN A 112 11.43 3.59 -3.31
C GLN A 112 12.90 3.17 -3.24
N ASP A 113 13.20 1.87 -3.22
CA ASP A 113 14.57 1.36 -3.23
C ASP A 113 15.32 1.81 -4.49
N MET A 114 14.70 1.68 -5.68
CA MET A 114 15.27 2.20 -6.93
C MET A 114 15.50 3.72 -6.86
N ALA A 115 14.53 4.48 -6.34
CA ALA A 115 14.64 5.93 -6.20
C ALA A 115 15.80 6.34 -5.28
N ILE A 116 16.02 5.59 -4.19
CA ILE A 116 17.15 5.82 -3.27
C ILE A 116 18.48 5.59 -3.97
N ASP A 117 18.60 4.53 -4.76
CA ASP A 117 19.84 4.23 -5.48
C ASP A 117 20.14 5.27 -6.57
N ASP A 118 19.14 5.68 -7.35
CA ASP A 118 19.27 6.76 -8.32
C ASP A 118 19.67 8.08 -7.66
N ALA A 119 19.03 8.42 -6.54
CA ALA A 119 19.33 9.63 -5.78
C ALA A 119 20.76 9.63 -5.22
N ARG A 120 21.31 8.47 -4.85
CA ARG A 120 22.72 8.35 -4.40
C ARG A 120 23.70 8.66 -5.52
N VAL A 121 23.45 8.14 -6.73
CA VAL A 121 24.29 8.41 -7.90
C VAL A 121 24.22 9.91 -8.25
N LEU A 122 23.03 10.48 -8.26
CA LEU A 122 22.81 11.90 -8.50
C LEU A 122 23.50 12.79 -7.46
N HIS A 123 23.38 12.45 -6.17
CA HIS A 123 24.04 13.16 -5.08
C HIS A 123 25.57 13.07 -5.18
N ARG A 124 26.13 11.93 -5.62
CA ARG A 124 27.57 11.80 -5.88
C ARG A 124 28.01 12.82 -6.93
N TRP A 125 27.28 12.95 -8.03
CA TRP A 125 27.58 13.94 -9.05
C TRP A 125 27.51 15.38 -8.53
N VAL A 126 26.51 15.69 -7.70
CA VAL A 126 26.43 16.99 -7.00
C VAL A 126 27.68 17.24 -6.16
N VAL A 127 28.08 16.28 -5.33
CA VAL A 127 29.28 16.41 -4.47
C VAL A 127 30.53 16.64 -5.31
N GLU A 128 30.75 15.86 -6.36
CA GLU A 128 31.90 16.04 -7.26
C GLU A 128 31.88 17.39 -7.97
N SER A 129 30.71 17.89 -8.35
CA SER A 129 30.54 19.19 -9.01
C SER A 129 30.89 20.37 -8.10
N LEU A 130 30.77 20.20 -6.79
CA LEU A 130 31.04 21.24 -5.80
C LEU A 130 32.47 21.23 -5.27
N LYS A 131 33.26 20.19 -5.55
CA LYS A 131 34.66 20.12 -5.12
C LYS A 131 35.48 21.24 -5.78
N PRO A 132 36.30 21.98 -5.00
CA PRO A 132 37.23 22.95 -5.57
C PRO A 132 38.23 22.25 -6.49
N ARG A 133 38.33 22.70 -7.74
CA ARG A 133 39.32 22.20 -8.70
C ARG A 133 40.66 22.86 -8.40
N TYR A 134 41.45 22.25 -7.53
CA TYR A 134 42.87 22.58 -7.44
C TYR A 134 43.60 21.93 -8.62
N LEU A 135 44.46 22.69 -9.29
CA LEU A 135 45.38 22.14 -10.31
C LEU A 135 46.19 21.02 -9.67
N ARG A 136 45.92 19.76 -10.06
CA ARG A 136 46.78 18.62 -9.72
C ARG A 136 48.07 18.76 -10.52
N VAL A 137 49.08 19.36 -9.89
CA VAL A 137 50.46 19.34 -10.38
C VAL A 137 51.12 18.11 -9.79
N GLY A 138 51.28 17.04 -10.57
CA GLY A 138 52.05 15.87 -10.14
C GLY A 138 51.49 14.53 -10.60
N SER A 139 52.21 13.93 -11.56
CA SER A 139 52.36 12.51 -11.89
C SER A 139 51.52 11.47 -11.14
N GLU A 140 50.46 11.00 -11.81
CA GLU A 140 50.02 9.61 -11.85
C GLU A 140 49.14 9.50 -13.10
N GLU A 141 49.17 8.36 -13.81
CA GLU A 141 48.35 8.10 -14.99
C GLU A 141 46.91 8.54 -14.70
N SER A 142 46.54 9.69 -15.28
CA SER A 142 45.23 10.26 -15.03
C SER A 142 44.21 9.29 -15.63
N PRO A 143 43.17 8.88 -14.89
CA PRO A 143 42.12 8.05 -15.47
C PRO A 143 41.63 8.70 -16.76
N SER A 144 41.22 7.88 -17.74
CA SER A 144 40.81 8.37 -19.07
C SER A 144 39.68 9.40 -19.02
N ARG A 145 38.95 9.50 -17.89
CA ARG A 145 37.94 10.51 -17.59
C ARG A 145 38.14 11.10 -16.20
N SER A 146 37.75 12.36 -16.03
CA SER A 146 37.73 13.00 -14.71
C SER A 146 36.64 12.37 -13.82
N GLN A 147 36.84 12.34 -12.50
CA GLN A 147 35.84 11.80 -11.55
C GLN A 147 34.48 12.50 -11.65
N LEU A 148 34.50 13.81 -11.93
CA LEU A 148 33.29 14.60 -12.15
C LEU A 148 32.54 14.14 -13.40
N GLU A 149 33.25 14.02 -14.53
CA GLU A 149 32.66 13.59 -15.79
C GLU A 149 32.08 12.17 -15.67
N GLN A 150 32.78 11.27 -15.00
CA GLN A 150 32.26 9.93 -14.73
C GLN A 150 31.00 9.98 -13.87
N ALA A 151 31.00 10.78 -12.79
CA ALA A 151 29.82 10.91 -11.93
C ALA A 151 28.61 11.51 -12.68
N GLU A 152 28.85 12.46 -13.59
CA GLU A 152 27.80 13.02 -14.45
C GLU A 152 27.22 11.97 -15.39
N ILE A 153 28.08 11.18 -16.04
CA ILE A 153 27.67 10.10 -16.95
C ILE A 153 26.88 9.04 -16.18
N ASP A 154 27.37 8.62 -15.02
CA ASP A 154 26.70 7.62 -14.19
C ASP A 154 25.30 8.11 -13.77
N ALA A 155 25.20 9.36 -13.30
CA ALA A 155 23.91 9.96 -12.92
C ALA A 155 22.97 10.10 -14.12
N ARG A 156 23.50 10.48 -15.28
CA ARG A 156 22.73 10.56 -16.52
C ARG A 156 22.14 9.20 -16.89
N VAL A 157 23.00 8.19 -17.01
CA VAL A 157 22.61 6.84 -17.44
C VAL A 157 21.62 6.23 -16.46
N ALA A 158 21.87 6.38 -15.15
CA ALA A 158 20.97 5.87 -14.12
C ALA A 158 19.57 6.49 -14.22
N LEU A 159 19.47 7.83 -14.26
CA LEU A 159 18.17 8.51 -14.24
C LEU A 159 17.43 8.42 -15.59
N GLU A 160 18.12 8.47 -16.73
CA GLU A 160 17.49 8.32 -18.06
C GLU A 160 16.96 6.90 -18.31
N GLN A 161 17.49 5.90 -17.61
CA GLN A 161 17.01 4.51 -17.67
C GLN A 161 16.10 4.14 -16.49
N SER A 162 15.88 5.08 -15.56
CA SER A 162 15.09 4.82 -14.37
C SER A 162 13.61 4.64 -14.72
N LEU A 163 12.99 3.64 -14.08
CA LEU A 163 11.54 3.44 -14.13
C LEU A 163 10.80 4.30 -13.09
N VAL A 164 11.54 5.06 -12.26
CA VAL A 164 10.96 5.86 -11.18
C VAL A 164 10.36 7.15 -11.76
N PRO A 165 9.10 7.47 -11.44
CA PRO A 165 8.47 8.71 -11.90
C PRO A 165 9.27 9.95 -11.52
N GLY A 166 9.42 10.89 -12.44
CA GLY A 166 10.08 12.16 -12.19
C GLY A 166 11.61 12.14 -12.24
N ALA A 167 12.24 11.00 -12.56
CA ALA A 167 13.70 10.88 -12.65
C ALA A 167 14.30 11.85 -13.69
N ASP A 168 13.76 11.89 -14.90
CA ASP A 168 14.22 12.78 -15.97
C ASP A 168 14.09 14.27 -15.59
N GLU A 169 12.96 14.65 -14.98
CA GLU A 169 12.78 16.02 -14.49
C GLU A 169 13.75 16.36 -13.35
N LEU A 170 14.01 15.42 -12.44
CA LEU A 170 14.97 15.61 -11.35
C LEU A 170 16.41 15.78 -11.89
N LEU A 171 16.79 14.98 -12.87
CA LEU A 171 18.08 15.10 -13.56
C LEU A 171 18.22 16.46 -14.24
N ALA A 172 17.21 16.87 -15.01
CA ALA A 172 17.19 18.15 -15.71
C ALA A 172 17.30 19.34 -14.74
N MET A 173 16.56 19.28 -13.62
CA MET A 173 16.61 20.31 -12.59
C MET A 173 17.95 20.38 -11.88
N THR A 174 18.57 19.23 -11.59
CA THR A 174 19.89 19.17 -10.96
C THR A 174 20.96 19.74 -11.89
N ARG A 175 20.91 19.42 -13.19
CA ARG A 175 21.74 20.07 -14.23
C ARG A 175 21.57 21.57 -14.24
N PHE A 176 20.31 22.04 -14.23
CA PHE A 176 20.01 23.46 -14.22
C PHE A 176 20.59 24.16 -12.98
N ASP A 177 20.37 23.59 -11.77
CA ASP A 177 20.83 24.16 -10.50
C ASP A 177 22.36 24.22 -10.44
N LEU A 178 23.07 23.16 -10.85
CA LEU A 178 24.53 23.13 -10.88
C LEU A 178 25.11 24.14 -11.88
N LYS A 179 24.53 24.24 -13.09
CA LYS A 179 24.95 25.19 -14.12
C LYS A 179 24.78 26.65 -13.68
N HIS A 180 23.74 26.94 -12.92
CA HIS A 180 23.37 28.31 -12.54
C HIS A 180 23.65 28.64 -11.07
N LEU A 181 24.40 27.79 -10.37
CA LEU A 181 24.62 27.92 -8.93
C LEU A 181 25.20 29.29 -8.55
N SER A 182 26.12 29.81 -9.37
CA SER A 182 26.76 31.11 -9.18
C SER A 182 26.12 32.25 -9.96
N LYS A 183 25.10 31.98 -10.78
CA LYS A 183 24.47 33.01 -11.61
C LYS A 183 23.65 33.96 -10.73
N TRP A 184 23.67 35.25 -11.06
CA TRP A 184 22.97 36.31 -10.31
C TRP A 184 23.41 36.46 -8.85
N LEU A 185 24.60 35.96 -8.51
CA LEU A 185 25.29 36.40 -7.31
C LEU A 185 25.84 37.81 -7.57
N ILE A 186 25.79 38.68 -6.56
CA ILE A 186 26.25 40.09 -6.62
C ILE A 186 27.60 40.19 -7.37
N PRO A 187 27.85 41.22 -8.21
CA PRO A 187 29.09 41.35 -8.98
C PRO A 187 30.36 41.20 -8.12
N ARG A 188 31.43 40.71 -8.74
CA ARG A 188 32.70 40.37 -8.05
C ARG A 188 33.40 41.60 -7.45
N ASP A 189 33.10 42.79 -7.94
CA ASP A 189 33.80 44.03 -7.60
C ASP A 189 33.39 44.62 -6.25
N ASP A 190 32.26 44.18 -5.67
CA ASP A 190 31.89 44.52 -4.29
C ASP A 190 32.41 43.45 -3.32
N ASP A 191 33.65 43.66 -2.88
CA ASP A 191 34.42 42.70 -2.09
C ASP A 191 34.20 42.85 -0.58
N SER A 192 33.16 43.58 -0.19
CA SER A 192 32.77 43.76 1.20
C SER A 192 32.48 42.41 1.88
N VAL A 193 32.82 42.32 3.17
CA VAL A 193 32.58 41.11 3.99
C VAL A 193 31.09 40.74 3.98
N LEU A 194 30.21 41.74 4.01
CA LEU A 194 28.75 41.57 3.94
C LEU A 194 28.32 40.97 2.60
N THR A 195 28.86 41.45 1.48
CA THR A 195 28.54 40.94 0.15
C THR A 195 29.01 39.51 -0.04
N LYS A 196 30.21 39.15 0.46
CA LYS A 196 30.71 37.76 0.48
C LYS A 196 29.82 36.84 1.32
N ALA A 197 29.42 37.28 2.52
CA ALA A 197 28.53 36.54 3.40
C ALA A 197 27.17 36.29 2.72
N LYS A 198 26.57 37.32 2.11
CA LYS A 198 25.30 37.22 1.39
C LYS A 198 25.38 36.25 0.21
N LYS A 199 26.44 36.32 -0.62
CA LYS A 199 26.69 35.35 -1.71
C LYS A 199 26.75 33.92 -1.20
N SER A 200 27.47 33.69 -0.10
CA SER A 200 27.61 32.35 0.50
C SER A 200 26.28 31.82 1.03
N MET A 201 25.45 32.68 1.61
CA MET A 201 24.12 32.33 2.10
C MET A 201 23.19 31.94 0.95
N ILE A 202 23.15 32.73 -0.12
CA ILE A 202 22.34 32.46 -1.32
C ILE A 202 22.74 31.11 -1.93
N ARG A 203 24.06 30.91 -2.11
CA ARG A 203 24.59 29.64 -2.63
C ARG A 203 24.19 28.46 -1.74
N ARG A 204 24.28 28.60 -0.41
CA ARG A 204 23.87 27.55 0.54
C ARG A 204 22.39 27.24 0.41
N LYS A 205 21.51 28.25 0.38
CA LYS A 205 20.06 28.04 0.20
C LYS A 205 19.72 27.29 -1.08
N ARG A 206 20.36 27.63 -2.19
CA ARG A 206 20.19 26.93 -3.48
C ARG A 206 20.61 25.47 -3.40
N LEU A 207 21.75 25.19 -2.74
CA LEU A 207 22.21 23.83 -2.50
C LEU A 207 21.26 23.05 -1.59
N ASP A 208 20.78 23.66 -0.51
CA ASP A 208 19.84 23.04 0.43
C ASP A 208 18.52 22.68 -0.27
N ARG A 209 18.03 23.56 -1.16
CA ARG A 209 16.85 23.29 -1.98
C ARG A 209 17.06 22.13 -2.94
N MET A 210 18.18 22.13 -3.68
CA MET A 210 18.53 21.04 -4.61
C MET A 210 18.66 19.70 -3.86
N ASN A 211 19.42 19.65 -2.78
CA ASN A 211 19.59 18.44 -1.96
C ASN A 211 18.27 18.01 -1.30
N GLY A 212 17.47 18.97 -0.86
CA GLY A 212 16.15 18.75 -0.30
C GLY A 212 15.21 18.08 -1.30
N ARG A 213 15.23 18.53 -2.57
CA ARG A 213 14.45 17.95 -3.67
C ARG A 213 14.88 16.52 -3.98
N ILE A 214 16.19 16.27 -4.09
CA ILE A 214 16.73 14.91 -4.31
C ILE A 214 16.28 13.97 -3.19
N ARG A 215 16.36 14.45 -1.94
CA ARG A 215 15.97 13.67 -0.76
C ARG A 215 14.47 13.43 -0.69
N SER A 216 13.63 14.44 -0.92
CA SER A 216 12.17 14.27 -0.86
C SER A 216 11.70 13.31 -1.94
N TRP A 217 12.23 13.44 -3.16
CA TRP A 217 11.94 12.53 -4.26
C TRP A 217 12.33 11.08 -3.95
N ALA A 218 13.51 10.85 -3.36
CA ALA A 218 13.94 9.50 -2.98
C ALA A 218 13.02 8.85 -1.93
N LEU A 219 12.35 9.66 -1.09
CA LEU A 219 11.44 9.16 -0.06
C LEU A 219 10.06 8.86 -0.62
N ASP A 220 9.54 9.70 -1.52
CA ASP A 220 8.24 9.51 -2.15
C ASP A 220 8.23 10.08 -3.60
N PRO A 221 8.70 9.29 -4.58
CA PRO A 221 8.85 9.78 -5.94
C PRO A 221 7.49 10.08 -6.60
N GLN A 222 6.43 9.36 -6.20
CA GLN A 222 5.11 9.52 -6.81
C GLN A 222 4.50 10.88 -6.47
N SER A 223 4.54 11.28 -5.19
CA SER A 223 3.97 12.58 -4.80
C SER A 223 4.85 13.76 -5.22
N GLU A 224 6.18 13.60 -5.22
CA GLU A 224 7.12 14.68 -5.54
C GLU A 224 7.24 14.96 -7.05
N THR A 225 6.90 14.01 -7.93
CA THR A 225 7.02 14.19 -9.40
C THR A 225 6.33 15.45 -9.89
N THR A 226 5.09 15.71 -9.46
CA THR A 226 4.33 16.90 -9.87
C THR A 226 5.01 18.18 -9.42
N ARG A 227 5.55 18.19 -8.19
CA ARG A 227 6.27 19.34 -7.65
C ARG A 227 7.55 19.62 -8.46
N ILE A 228 8.32 18.58 -8.77
CA ILE A 228 9.56 18.72 -9.56
C ILE A 228 9.26 19.22 -10.98
N ARG A 229 8.17 18.75 -11.59
CA ARG A 229 7.72 19.24 -12.88
C ARG A 229 7.34 20.72 -12.84
N ASN A 230 6.64 21.16 -11.79
CA ASN A 230 6.30 22.57 -11.61
C ASN A 230 7.55 23.43 -11.38
N ASP A 231 8.50 22.96 -10.56
CA ASP A 231 9.80 23.62 -10.38
C ASP A 231 10.55 23.77 -11.71
N ARG A 232 10.50 22.74 -12.57
CA ARG A 232 11.09 22.75 -13.91
C ARG A 232 10.42 23.75 -14.82
N GLN A 233 9.10 23.72 -14.87
CA GLN A 233 8.34 24.70 -15.64
C GLN A 233 8.65 26.13 -15.20
N LEU A 234 8.72 26.38 -13.88
CA LEU A 234 9.10 27.70 -13.36
C LEU A 234 10.53 28.09 -13.75
N ALA A 235 11.47 27.15 -13.75
CA ALA A 235 12.85 27.40 -14.16
C ALA A 235 12.97 27.70 -15.67
N ASP A 236 12.14 27.05 -16.50
CA ASP A 236 12.06 27.25 -17.94
C ASP A 236 11.37 28.58 -18.30
N ASP A 237 10.27 28.91 -17.61
CA ASP A 237 9.47 30.12 -17.84
C ASP A 237 10.16 31.39 -17.27
N ASP A 238 10.67 31.31 -16.04
CA ASP A 238 11.36 32.41 -15.35
C ASP A 238 12.51 31.90 -14.47
N SER A 239 13.64 31.67 -15.14
CA SER A 239 14.89 31.25 -14.49
C SER A 239 15.33 32.19 -13.35
N VAL A 240 14.99 33.48 -13.39
CA VAL A 240 15.37 34.45 -12.36
C VAL A 240 14.49 34.26 -11.13
N ALA A 241 13.16 34.22 -11.31
CA ALA A 241 12.24 33.96 -10.22
C ALA A 241 12.53 32.63 -9.54
N TYR A 242 12.82 31.57 -10.30
CA TYR A 242 13.20 30.28 -9.74
C TYR A 242 14.51 30.35 -8.91
N LEU A 243 15.57 30.96 -9.45
CA LEU A 243 16.86 31.07 -8.76
C LEU A 243 16.82 31.98 -7.52
N MET A 244 15.87 32.91 -7.46
CA MET A 244 15.63 33.82 -6.34
C MET A 244 14.50 33.35 -5.41
N CYS A 245 13.80 32.26 -5.73
CA CYS A 245 12.68 31.77 -4.92
C CYS A 245 13.13 31.42 -3.49
N GLY A 246 12.48 32.00 -2.47
CA GLY A 246 12.85 31.86 -1.06
C GLY A 246 13.91 32.87 -0.58
N GLU A 247 14.33 33.78 -1.45
CA GLU A 247 15.17 34.92 -1.13
C GLU A 247 14.28 36.15 -1.33
N GLY A 248 13.90 36.83 -0.23
CA GLY A 248 13.04 38.01 -0.32
C GLY A 248 13.57 38.92 -1.43
N MET A 249 12.73 39.21 -2.43
CA MET A 249 13.13 39.92 -3.64
C MET A 249 13.87 41.19 -3.27
N ILE A 250 15.19 41.20 -3.46
CA ILE A 250 15.94 42.44 -3.52
C ILE A 250 15.77 42.91 -4.96
N ARG A 251 14.60 43.48 -5.24
CA ARG A 251 14.44 44.37 -6.38
C ARG A 251 15.27 45.60 -6.04
N GLU A 252 16.47 45.69 -6.61
CA GLU A 252 17.10 46.99 -6.81
C GLU A 252 16.21 47.73 -7.81
N THR A 253 15.30 48.55 -7.28
CA THR A 253 14.68 49.66 -8.01
C THR A 253 15.67 50.81 -8.10
#